data_AF-A0A1V5VT59-F1
#
_entry.id   AF-A0A1V5VT59-F1
#
_cell.length_a   1.000
_cell.length_b   1.000
_cell.length_c   1.000
_cell.angle_alpha   90.00
_cell.angle_beta   90.00
_cell.angle_gamma   90.00
#
_symmetry.space_group_name_H-M   'P 1'
#
loop_
_entity.id
_entity.type
_entity.pdbx_description
1 polymer ?
#
loop_
_entity_poly.entity_id
_entity_poly.type
_entity_poly.pdbx_seq_one_letter_code
_entity_poly.pdbx_strand_id
1 'polypeptide(L)'
;MMFYLWCGPKSPLFGKDAMKTFERYFYKDKDTHKEKTLYWGKNIQKPEFINRLMDEFNVERVVFGHTPVDVKKGEKIATPDGRAINIDGGFSEAYLSRGHALIQTPYSLYAIILPSSEEIIDLHRKKEPTRLTFEMIDTFPEPKKVRDTYIGKELMKRRDYLLSELKKYKGFSDIEAEDLY
;
A
#
# COMPACT_ATOMS: atom_id res chain seq x y z
N MET A 1 25.24 -9.40 -13.69
CA MET A 1 23.91 -9.70 -13.11
C MET A 1 23.27 -8.47 -12.47
N MET A 2 23.88 -7.84 -11.45
CA MET A 2 23.30 -6.67 -10.75
C MET A 2 22.95 -5.49 -11.66
N PHE A 3 23.79 -5.19 -12.65
CA PHE A 3 23.51 -4.11 -13.61
C PHE A 3 22.23 -4.37 -14.42
N TYR A 4 22.00 -5.61 -14.85
CA TYR A 4 20.78 -5.98 -15.55
C TYR A 4 19.54 -5.89 -14.63
N LEU A 5 19.67 -6.29 -13.37
CA LEU A 5 18.57 -6.12 -12.40
C LEU A 5 18.27 -4.63 -12.15
N TRP A 6 19.27 -3.75 -12.25
CA TRP A 6 19.09 -2.31 -12.05
C TRP A 6 18.42 -1.59 -13.23
N CYS A 7 18.80 -1.87 -14.48
CA CYS A 7 18.33 -1.10 -15.65
C CYS A 7 17.86 -1.95 -16.84
N GLY A 8 17.78 -3.27 -16.69
CA GLY A 8 17.41 -4.17 -17.77
C GLY A 8 15.92 -4.03 -18.17
N PRO A 9 15.59 -4.12 -19.48
CA PRO A 9 14.25 -3.90 -20.04
C PRO A 9 13.17 -4.87 -19.55
N LYS A 10 13.57 -5.98 -18.92
CA LYS A 10 12.68 -6.99 -18.33
C LYS A 10 13.07 -7.32 -16.89
N SER A 11 13.78 -6.41 -16.23
CA SER A 11 14.14 -6.61 -14.84
C SER A 11 12.90 -6.58 -13.96
N PRO A 12 12.72 -7.54 -13.04
CA PRO A 12 11.64 -7.51 -12.07
C PRO A 12 11.79 -6.37 -11.05
N LEU A 13 12.99 -5.79 -10.90
CA LEU A 13 13.25 -4.70 -9.94
C LEU A 13 13.10 -3.30 -10.57
N PHE A 14 13.36 -3.17 -11.87
CA PHE A 14 13.34 -1.87 -12.53
C PHE A 14 11.94 -1.48 -13.02
N GLY A 15 11.17 -2.43 -13.55
CA GLY A 15 9.76 -2.20 -13.90
C GLY A 15 9.53 -1.30 -15.12
N LYS A 16 10.57 -0.94 -15.87
CA LYS A 16 10.53 -0.10 -17.08
C LYS A 16 11.35 -0.71 -18.21
N ASP A 17 11.12 -0.25 -19.44
CA ASP A 17 11.79 -0.74 -20.64
C ASP A 17 13.23 -0.26 -20.82
N ALA A 18 13.58 0.94 -20.33
CA ALA A 18 14.94 1.45 -20.34
C ALA A 18 15.15 2.50 -19.24
N MET A 19 16.36 2.55 -18.69
CA MET A 19 16.78 3.64 -17.79
C MET A 19 17.14 4.86 -18.63
N LYS A 20 16.47 5.99 -18.37
CA LYS A 20 16.67 7.25 -19.12
C LYS A 20 17.43 8.32 -18.34
N THR A 21 18.24 7.91 -17.36
CA THR A 21 19.05 8.83 -16.54
C THR A 21 20.01 9.65 -17.40
N PHE A 22 20.71 9.04 -18.35
CA PHE A 22 21.64 9.77 -19.20
C PHE A 22 20.92 10.86 -20.01
N GLU A 23 19.82 10.52 -20.67
CA GLU A 23 19.01 11.45 -21.44
C GLU A 23 18.46 12.58 -20.56
N ARG A 24 18.00 12.27 -19.34
CA ARG A 24 17.50 13.28 -18.37
C ARG A 24 18.56 14.30 -17.97
N TYR A 25 19.81 13.89 -17.87
CA TYR A 25 20.90 14.77 -17.43
C TYR A 25 21.48 15.58 -18.59
N PHE A 26 21.58 14.98 -19.79
CA PHE A 26 22.35 15.57 -20.89
C PHE A 26 21.50 16.10 -22.04
N TYR A 27 20.27 15.62 -22.23
CA TYR A 27 19.39 16.07 -23.31
C TYR A 27 18.29 16.98 -22.80
N LYS A 28 18.09 18.11 -23.49
CA LYS A 28 17.00 19.05 -23.19
C LYS A 28 15.63 18.54 -23.65
N ASP A 29 15.61 17.68 -24.66
CA ASP A 29 14.37 17.13 -25.21
C ASP A 29 13.72 16.15 -24.22
N LYS A 30 12.59 16.56 -23.63
CA LYS A 30 11.85 15.78 -22.64
C LYS A 30 11.19 14.53 -23.22
N ASP A 31 10.98 14.46 -24.54
CA ASP A 31 10.42 13.24 -25.14
C ASP A 31 11.40 12.07 -25.02
N THR A 32 12.71 12.33 -25.02
CA THR A 32 13.75 11.31 -24.79
C THR A 32 13.78 10.76 -23.36
N HIS A 33 13.14 11.44 -22.41
CA HIS A 33 13.14 11.08 -20.98
C HIS A 33 12.01 10.10 -20.60
N LYS A 34 11.08 9.84 -21.53
CA LYS A 34 9.94 8.96 -21.32
C LYS A 34 10.41 7.51 -21.16
N GLU A 35 10.01 6.90 -20.05
CA GLU A 35 10.26 5.49 -19.76
C GLU A 35 8.92 4.75 -19.81
N LYS A 36 8.85 3.67 -20.58
CA LYS A 36 7.62 2.89 -20.68
C LYS A 36 7.60 1.88 -19.54
N THR A 37 6.55 1.94 -18.73
CA THR A 37 6.33 0.95 -17.68
C THR A 37 6.04 -0.42 -18.28
N LEU A 38 6.50 -1.46 -17.58
CA LEU A 38 6.16 -2.84 -17.90
C LEU A 38 4.70 -3.14 -17.53
N TYR A 39 4.33 -4.42 -17.56
CA TYR A 39 2.94 -4.85 -17.49
C TYR A 39 2.24 -4.59 -16.15
N TRP A 40 2.99 -4.38 -15.04
CA TRP A 40 2.40 -4.21 -13.69
C TRP A 40 1.31 -3.14 -13.66
N GLY A 41 1.62 -1.90 -14.07
CA GLY A 41 0.67 -0.79 -14.03
C GLY A 41 -0.59 -1.03 -14.87
N LYS A 42 -0.49 -1.80 -15.96
CA LYS A 42 -1.66 -2.17 -16.78
C LYS A 42 -2.43 -3.35 -16.22
N ASN A 43 -1.75 -4.30 -15.58
CA ASN A 43 -2.37 -5.50 -15.05
C ASN A 43 -3.08 -5.23 -13.73
N ILE A 44 -2.52 -4.39 -12.86
CA ILE A 44 -3.13 -4.03 -11.57
C ILE A 44 -4.46 -3.29 -11.73
N GLN A 45 -4.78 -2.77 -12.93
CA GLN A 45 -6.07 -2.16 -13.26
C GLN A 45 -7.12 -3.17 -13.73
N LYS A 46 -6.75 -4.44 -13.92
CA LYS A 46 -7.65 -5.49 -14.44
C LYS A 46 -8.25 -6.28 -13.27
N PRO A 47 -9.59 -6.36 -13.16
CA PRO A 47 -10.25 -7.10 -12.09
C PRO A 47 -9.81 -8.57 -12.02
N GLU A 48 -9.61 -9.23 -13.16
CA GLU A 48 -9.23 -10.64 -13.22
C GLU A 48 -7.82 -10.87 -12.65
N PHE A 49 -6.91 -9.91 -12.86
CA PHE A 49 -5.57 -9.98 -12.30
C PHE A 49 -5.58 -9.76 -10.80
N ILE A 50 -6.34 -8.76 -10.33
CA ILE A 50 -6.52 -8.49 -8.90
C ILE A 50 -7.12 -9.72 -8.20
N ASN A 51 -8.20 -10.31 -8.76
CA ASN A 51 -8.86 -11.49 -8.19
C ASN A 51 -7.86 -12.63 -7.98
N ARG A 52 -7.09 -12.97 -9.03
CA ARG A 52 -6.08 -14.02 -8.95
C ARG A 52 -5.03 -13.75 -7.88
N LEU A 53 -4.61 -12.50 -7.73
CA LEU A 53 -3.60 -12.12 -6.73
C LEU A 53 -4.18 -12.20 -5.32
N MET A 54 -5.43 -11.78 -5.12
CA MET A 54 -6.12 -11.88 -3.84
C MET A 54 -6.32 -13.32 -3.41
N ASP A 55 -6.74 -14.19 -4.34
CA ASP A 55 -6.96 -15.61 -4.09
C ASP A 55 -5.63 -16.31 -3.74
N GLU A 56 -4.56 -16.03 -4.48
CA GLU A 56 -3.25 -16.65 -4.29
C GLU A 56 -2.63 -16.28 -2.93
N PHE A 57 -2.73 -15.02 -2.52
CA PHE A 57 -2.12 -14.53 -1.27
C PHE A 57 -3.09 -14.50 -0.09
N ASN A 58 -4.38 -14.83 -0.32
CA ASN A 58 -5.45 -14.72 0.68
C ASN A 58 -5.49 -13.32 1.33
N VAL A 59 -5.46 -12.28 0.49
CA VAL A 59 -5.46 -10.87 0.91
C VAL A 59 -6.67 -10.12 0.38
N GLU A 60 -7.14 -9.12 1.13
CA GLU A 60 -8.26 -8.27 0.71
C GLU A 60 -7.83 -7.10 -0.19
N ARG A 61 -6.55 -6.69 -0.13
CA ARG A 61 -6.03 -5.48 -0.79
C ARG A 61 -4.56 -5.62 -1.17
N VAL A 62 -4.16 -4.86 -2.17
CA VAL A 62 -2.79 -4.77 -2.68
C VAL A 62 -2.28 -3.35 -2.47
N VAL A 63 -1.28 -3.18 -1.61
CA VAL A 63 -0.61 -1.90 -1.41
C VAL A 63 0.73 -1.94 -2.12
N PHE A 64 1.01 -0.98 -2.99
CA PHE A 64 2.23 -0.94 -3.80
C PHE A 64 2.76 0.49 -4.00
N GLY A 65 3.91 0.59 -4.65
CA GLY A 65 4.57 1.86 -4.98
C GLY A 65 5.39 1.76 -6.26
N HIS A 66 6.54 2.44 -6.31
CA HIS A 66 7.52 2.48 -7.42
C HIS A 66 7.09 3.32 -8.64
N THR A 67 5.79 3.51 -8.83
CA THR A 67 5.21 4.39 -9.85
C THR A 67 4.51 5.56 -9.16
N PRO A 68 5.10 6.76 -9.14
CA PRO A 68 4.52 7.91 -8.45
C PRO A 68 3.11 8.26 -8.96
N VAL A 69 2.22 8.61 -8.03
CA VAL A 69 0.87 9.11 -8.31
C VAL A 69 0.84 10.63 -8.21
N ASP A 70 0.49 11.28 -9.31
CA ASP A 70 0.35 12.74 -9.37
C ASP A 70 -1.10 13.17 -9.08
N VAL A 71 -1.41 13.23 -7.78
CA VAL A 71 -2.73 13.67 -7.30
C VAL A 71 -3.09 15.09 -7.75
N LYS A 72 -2.11 15.95 -8.06
CA LYS A 72 -2.37 17.31 -8.59
C LYS A 72 -2.94 17.28 -10.01
N LYS A 73 -2.67 16.21 -10.77
CA LYS A 73 -3.29 15.95 -12.08
C LYS A 73 -4.60 15.18 -11.99
N GLY A 74 -5.11 14.93 -10.78
CA GLY A 74 -6.35 14.20 -10.54
C GLY A 74 -6.20 12.68 -10.55
N GLU A 75 -4.96 12.16 -10.55
CA GLU A 75 -4.73 10.73 -10.35
C GLU A 75 -5.22 10.29 -8.95
N LYS A 76 -5.69 9.05 -8.85
CA LYS A 76 -6.23 8.46 -7.63
C LYS A 76 -5.23 7.50 -7.01
N ILE A 77 -5.15 7.50 -5.68
CA ILE A 77 -4.30 6.61 -4.91
C ILE A 77 -4.84 5.18 -4.98
N ALA A 78 -6.17 5.01 -4.97
CA ALA A 78 -6.82 3.70 -5.05
C ALA A 78 -7.61 3.50 -6.34
N THR A 79 -7.76 2.23 -6.75
CA THR A 79 -8.77 1.83 -7.75
C THR A 79 -10.19 2.11 -7.23
N PRO A 80 -11.20 2.24 -8.11
CA PRO A 80 -12.57 2.57 -7.69
C PRO A 80 -13.19 1.57 -6.70
N ASP A 81 -12.71 0.33 -6.69
CA ASP A 81 -13.14 -0.73 -5.76
C ASP A 81 -12.27 -0.83 -4.49
N GLY A 82 -11.31 0.08 -4.31
CA GLY A 82 -10.44 0.16 -3.13
C GLY A 82 -9.43 -1.00 -2.97
N ARG A 83 -9.32 -1.88 -3.97
CA ARG A 83 -8.55 -3.13 -3.88
C ARG A 83 -7.07 -2.99 -4.19
N ALA A 84 -6.71 -2.06 -5.07
CA ALA A 84 -5.33 -1.75 -5.42
C ALA A 84 -5.02 -0.29 -5.01
N ILE A 85 -3.99 -0.12 -4.19
CA ILE A 85 -3.65 1.15 -3.53
C ILE A 85 -2.18 1.47 -3.78
N ASN A 86 -1.91 2.56 -4.49
CA ASN A 86 -0.56 3.04 -4.78
C ASN A 86 -0.17 4.19 -3.84
N ILE A 87 0.71 3.91 -2.90
CA ILE A 87 1.15 4.87 -1.87
C ILE A 87 2.45 5.60 -2.24
N ASP A 88 2.91 5.48 -3.49
CA ASP A 88 4.09 6.21 -3.95
C ASP A 88 3.69 7.63 -4.38
N GLY A 89 4.00 8.60 -3.53
CA GLY A 89 3.83 10.01 -3.84
C GLY A 89 4.99 10.64 -4.58
N GLY A 90 6.03 9.88 -4.96
CA GLY A 90 7.24 10.42 -5.60
C GLY A 90 8.07 11.30 -4.66
N PHE A 91 8.51 10.75 -3.53
CA PHE A 91 9.12 11.50 -2.42
C PHE A 91 10.33 12.36 -2.79
N SER A 92 11.13 11.95 -3.78
CA SER A 92 12.29 12.73 -4.19
C SER A 92 11.92 13.99 -4.97
N GLU A 93 12.76 15.01 -4.88
CA GLU A 93 12.60 16.28 -5.60
C GLU A 93 12.53 16.11 -7.13
N ALA A 94 13.28 15.15 -7.67
CA ALA A 94 13.28 14.84 -9.11
C ALA A 94 11.95 14.25 -9.63
N TYR A 95 11.01 13.92 -8.74
CA TYR A 95 9.67 13.42 -9.07
C TYR A 95 8.59 14.43 -8.67
N LEU A 96 7.94 14.23 -7.51
CA LEU A 96 6.77 15.03 -7.09
C LEU A 96 6.98 15.70 -5.73
N SER A 97 8.11 15.43 -5.07
CA SER A 97 8.48 15.96 -3.74
C SER A 97 7.44 15.66 -2.65
N ARG A 98 6.75 14.51 -2.74
CA ARG A 98 5.64 14.16 -1.83
C ARG A 98 5.68 12.72 -1.36
N GLY A 99 5.22 12.51 -0.13
CA GLY A 99 4.91 11.18 0.39
C GLY A 99 3.40 10.98 0.50
N HIS A 100 2.98 9.72 0.52
CA HIS A 100 1.64 9.34 0.93
C HIS A 100 1.73 8.40 2.13
N ALA A 101 0.78 8.51 3.06
CA ALA A 101 0.67 7.61 4.20
C ALA A 101 -0.69 6.91 4.16
N LEU A 102 -0.69 5.58 4.20
CA LEU A 102 -1.93 4.80 4.28
C LEU A 102 -2.27 4.55 5.75
N ILE A 103 -3.47 4.96 6.16
CA ILE A 103 -3.95 4.86 7.53
C ILE A 103 -5.17 3.95 7.56
N GLN A 104 -5.06 2.87 8.33
CA GLN A 104 -6.19 2.01 8.64
C GLN A 104 -6.60 2.24 10.09
N THR A 105 -7.87 2.60 10.28
CA THR A 105 -8.53 2.65 11.58
C THR A 105 -9.53 1.47 11.67
N PRO A 106 -10.15 1.23 12.84
CA PRO A 106 -11.20 0.23 12.95
C PRO A 106 -12.38 0.46 11.98
N TYR A 107 -12.66 1.71 11.59
CA TYR A 107 -13.84 2.08 10.80
C TYR A 107 -13.53 2.54 9.37
N SER A 108 -12.26 2.75 9.03
CA SER A 108 -11.93 3.30 7.72
C SER A 108 -10.51 2.99 7.27
N LEU A 109 -10.32 3.07 5.97
CA LEU A 109 -9.03 3.06 5.30
C LEU A 109 -8.95 4.33 4.45
N TYR A 110 -7.92 5.13 4.67
CA TYR A 110 -7.71 6.35 3.89
C TYR A 110 -6.22 6.64 3.72
N ALA A 111 -5.89 7.35 2.65
CA ALA A 111 -4.54 7.83 2.42
C ALA A 111 -4.44 9.32 2.74
N ILE A 112 -3.34 9.71 3.38
CA ILE A 112 -2.93 11.11 3.60
C ILE A 112 -1.94 11.48 2.51
N ILE A 113 -2.22 12.55 1.79
CA ILE A 113 -1.27 13.19 0.86
C ILE A 113 -0.46 14.19 1.68
N LEU A 114 0.82 13.91 1.86
CA LEU A 114 1.71 14.79 2.61
C LEU A 114 2.05 16.03 1.77
N PRO A 115 2.12 17.22 2.40
CA PRO A 115 2.57 18.42 1.73
C PRO A 115 4.05 18.29 1.33
N SER A 116 4.44 18.94 0.24
CA SER A 116 5.85 19.03 -0.13
C SER A 116 6.60 19.99 0.81
N SER A 117 7.91 19.83 0.94
CA SER A 117 8.75 20.71 1.77
C SER A 117 8.54 22.20 1.46
N GLU A 118 8.39 22.56 0.18
CA GLU A 118 8.12 23.92 -0.26
C GLU A 118 6.78 24.47 0.25
N GLU A 119 5.73 23.64 0.28
CA GLU A 119 4.42 24.05 0.80
C GLU A 119 4.47 24.24 2.31
N ILE A 120 5.18 23.37 3.02
CA ILE A 120 5.39 23.50 4.46
C ILE A 120 6.09 24.84 4.77
N ILE A 121 7.13 25.18 4.01
CA ILE A 121 7.87 26.44 4.16
C ILE A 121 6.99 27.65 3.86
N ASP A 122 6.21 27.61 2.77
CA ASP A 122 5.32 28.70 2.37
C ASP A 122 4.21 28.94 3.40
N LEU A 123 3.55 27.88 3.87
CA LEU A 123 2.52 27.94 4.92
C LEU A 123 3.08 28.52 6.23
N HIS A 124 4.29 28.11 6.62
CA HIS A 124 4.94 28.64 7.81
C HIS A 124 5.22 30.14 7.69
N ARG A 125 5.70 30.62 6.54
CA ARG A 125 5.92 32.05 6.26
C ARG A 125 4.62 32.86 6.35
N LYS A 126 3.52 32.29 5.85
CA LYS A 126 2.18 32.91 5.87
C LYS A 126 1.49 32.82 7.23
N LYS A 127 2.06 32.06 8.19
CA LYS A 127 1.43 31.72 9.49
C LYS A 127 0.07 31.02 9.31
N GLU A 128 -0.04 30.19 8.29
CA GLU A 128 -1.24 29.39 7.99
C GLU A 128 -1.05 27.95 8.47
N PRO A 129 -2.12 27.26 8.91
CA PRO A 129 -2.02 25.87 9.33
C PRO A 129 -1.84 24.94 8.12
N THR A 130 -1.07 23.87 8.32
CA THR A 130 -0.93 22.81 7.32
C THR A 130 -2.26 22.09 7.07
N ARG A 131 -2.77 22.21 5.85
CA ARG A 131 -3.95 21.46 5.41
C ARG A 131 -3.51 20.14 4.80
N LEU A 132 -3.84 19.04 5.48
CA LEU A 132 -3.65 17.71 4.93
C LEU A 132 -4.78 17.39 3.96
N THR A 133 -4.42 16.80 2.84
CA THR A 133 -5.40 16.28 1.88
C THR A 133 -5.51 14.77 2.08
N PHE A 134 -6.73 14.24 2.02
CA PHE A 134 -7.01 12.84 2.26
C PHE A 134 -7.81 12.24 1.12
N GLU A 135 -7.53 10.98 0.77
CA GLU A 135 -8.35 10.17 -0.11
C GLU A 135 -8.98 9.05 0.73
N MET A 136 -10.32 9.07 0.89
CA MET A 136 -11.04 7.99 1.54
C MET A 136 -11.09 6.79 0.60
N ILE A 137 -10.58 5.65 1.05
CA ILE A 137 -10.47 4.44 0.23
C ILE A 137 -11.58 3.45 0.58
N ASP A 138 -11.86 3.28 1.88
CA ASP A 138 -12.89 2.35 2.35
C ASP A 138 -13.44 2.76 3.73
N THR A 139 -14.68 2.35 4.00
CA THR A 139 -15.36 2.55 5.28
C THR A 139 -16.00 1.24 5.74
N PHE A 140 -15.72 0.84 6.97
CA PHE A 140 -16.20 -0.40 7.55
C PHE A 140 -17.45 -0.12 8.39
N PRO A 141 -18.61 -0.75 8.09
CA PRO A 141 -19.81 -0.60 8.91
C PRO A 141 -19.60 -1.04 10.36
N GLU A 142 -18.83 -2.12 10.53
CA GLU A 142 -18.46 -2.68 11.83
C GLU A 142 -16.96 -2.48 12.08
N PRO A 143 -16.54 -2.20 13.32
CA PRO A 143 -15.13 -1.96 13.62
C PRO A 143 -14.31 -3.23 13.42
N LYS A 144 -13.25 -3.15 12.60
CA LYS A 144 -12.23 -4.19 12.49
C LYS A 144 -11.54 -4.37 13.86
N LYS A 145 -11.53 -5.60 14.37
CA LYS A 145 -10.90 -5.99 15.64
C LYS A 145 -9.61 -6.75 15.40
N VAL A 146 -8.75 -6.83 16.42
CA VAL A 146 -7.50 -7.60 16.36
C VAL A 146 -7.76 -9.06 15.96
N ARG A 147 -8.83 -9.68 16.48
CA ARG A 147 -9.24 -11.06 16.14
C ARG A 147 -9.54 -11.27 14.64
N ASP A 148 -9.90 -10.21 13.91
CA ASP A 148 -10.24 -10.29 12.49
C ASP A 148 -9.00 -10.24 11.59
N THR A 149 -7.85 -9.82 12.15
CA THR A 149 -6.55 -9.82 11.46
C THR A 149 -6.03 -11.23 11.25
N TYR A 150 -5.10 -11.40 10.30
CA TYR A 150 -4.42 -12.69 10.09
C TYR A 150 -3.80 -13.24 11.39
N ILE A 151 -3.04 -12.41 12.11
CA ILE A 151 -2.41 -12.80 13.37
C ILE A 151 -3.48 -13.14 14.42
N GLY A 152 -4.56 -12.37 14.50
CA GLY A 152 -5.67 -12.66 15.41
C GLY A 152 -6.31 -14.03 15.16
N LYS A 153 -6.52 -14.39 13.89
CA LYS A 153 -7.02 -15.71 13.51
C LYS A 153 -6.06 -16.83 13.89
N GLU A 154 -4.76 -16.65 13.68
CA GLU A 154 -3.74 -17.62 14.09
C GLU A 154 -3.66 -17.79 15.62
N LEU A 155 -3.78 -16.69 16.37
CA LEU A 155 -3.83 -16.74 17.83
C LEU A 155 -5.07 -17.49 18.34
N MET A 156 -6.23 -17.29 17.73
CA MET A 156 -7.45 -18.02 18.09
C MET A 156 -7.32 -19.52 17.80
N LYS A 157 -6.80 -19.90 16.62
CA LYS A 157 -6.54 -21.32 16.29
C LYS A 157 -5.60 -21.95 17.32
N ARG A 158 -4.54 -21.24 17.70
CA ARG A 158 -3.58 -21.72 18.70
C ARG A 158 -4.20 -21.85 20.08
N ARG A 159 -5.02 -20.88 20.50
CA ARG A 159 -5.80 -20.95 21.75
C ARG A 159 -6.68 -22.20 21.75
N ASP A 160 -7.44 -22.42 20.68
CA ASP A 160 -8.40 -23.54 20.59
C ASP A 160 -7.69 -24.89 20.64
N TYR A 161 -6.55 -25.00 19.95
CA TYR A 161 -5.67 -26.17 20.03
C TYR A 161 -5.19 -26.41 21.47
N LEU A 162 -4.65 -25.39 22.15
CA LEU A 162 -4.16 -25.54 23.53
C LEU A 162 -5.27 -25.90 24.51
N LEU A 163 -6.46 -25.32 24.36
CA LEU A 163 -7.64 -25.69 25.16
C LEU A 163 -8.03 -27.15 24.93
N SER A 164 -7.95 -27.63 23.68
CA SER A 164 -8.24 -29.04 23.37
C SER A 164 -7.22 -30.00 24.00
N GLU A 165 -5.94 -29.61 24.10
CA GLU A 165 -4.92 -30.39 24.79
C GLU A 165 -5.13 -30.41 26.31
N LEU A 166 -5.46 -29.26 26.90
CA LEU A 166 -5.73 -29.16 28.35
C LEU A 166 -6.91 -30.03 28.78
N LYS A 167 -7.99 -30.08 27.98
CA LYS A 167 -9.16 -30.92 28.25
C LYS A 167 -8.87 -32.42 28.30
N LYS A 168 -7.74 -32.90 27.75
CA LYS A 168 -7.33 -34.31 27.86
C LYS A 168 -6.79 -34.66 29.25
N TYR A 169 -6.45 -33.67 30.08
CA TYR A 169 -5.95 -33.90 31.44
C TYR A 169 -7.10 -33.94 32.45
N LYS A 170 -7.12 -35.00 33.28
CA LYS A 170 -8.19 -35.36 34.23
C LYS A 170 -8.63 -34.29 35.25
N GLY A 171 -7.93 -33.16 35.36
CA GLY A 171 -8.27 -32.06 36.28
C GLY A 171 -8.87 -30.82 35.61
N PHE A 172 -9.06 -30.84 34.29
CA PHE A 172 -9.54 -29.71 33.48
C PHE A 172 -10.82 -30.04 32.68
N SER A 173 -11.45 -31.19 32.94
CA SER A 173 -12.66 -31.64 32.23
C SER A 173 -13.89 -30.75 32.49
N ASP A 174 -13.84 -29.93 33.53
CA ASP A 174 -15.01 -29.20 34.06
C ASP A 174 -14.94 -27.68 33.81
N ILE A 175 -13.95 -27.20 33.04
CA ILE A 175 -13.83 -25.77 32.68
C ILE A 175 -14.46 -25.56 31.30
N GLU A 176 -15.63 -24.92 31.30
CA GLU A 176 -16.34 -24.53 30.08
C GLU A 176 -15.60 -23.37 29.39
N ALA A 177 -15.74 -23.27 28.06
CA ALA A 177 -15.07 -22.22 27.29
C ALA A 177 -15.57 -20.80 27.65
N GLU A 178 -16.75 -20.70 28.26
CA GLU A 178 -17.36 -19.46 28.75
C GLU A 178 -16.78 -18.97 30.08
N ASP A 179 -16.15 -19.84 30.87
CA ASP A 179 -15.56 -19.48 32.18
C ASP A 179 -14.20 -18.77 32.07
N LEU A 180 -13.67 -18.60 30.85
CA LEU A 180 -12.35 -18.06 30.57
C LEU A 180 -12.38 -16.65 29.96
N TYR A 181 -13.54 -15.98 29.95
CA TYR A 181 -13.72 -14.61 29.43
C TYR A 181 -14.25 -13.63 30.48
#